data_AF-W9RHZ9-F1
#
_entry.id   AF-W9RHZ9-F1
#
_cell.length_a   1.000
_cell.length_b   1.000
_cell.length_c   1.000
_cell.angle_alpha   90.00
_cell.angle_beta   90.00
_cell.angle_gamma   90.00
#
_symmetry.space_group_name_H-M   'P 1'
#
loop_
_entity.id
_entity.type
_entity.pdbx_description
1 polymer ?
#
loop_
_entity_poly.entity_id
_entity_poly.type
_entity_poly.pdbx_seq_one_letter_code
_entity_poly.pdbx_strand_id
1 'polypeptide(L)'
;MEFRRGDKIEVCSKEEGFVGSYYEATVVSQLRKDLYVVQYKNLLEDNNDSEPLVETVRAGEVRPVPPQIPASEFGLFDAVDAFDNDGWWVGAISGKKGSDDYFVFFETTGDEIAYPVSRLRVHLDWVKAKWVSPKQRWLLIYS
;
A
#
# COMPACT_ATOMS: atom_id res chain seq x y z
N MET A 1 0.89 -3.93 -18.27
CA MET A 1 0.25 -5.01 -17.51
C MET A 1 -1.23 -4.79 -17.59
N GLU A 2 -2.02 -5.85 -17.77
CA GLU A 2 -3.49 -5.76 -17.79
C GLU A 2 -4.02 -6.65 -16.68
N PHE A 3 -4.85 -6.07 -15.81
CA PHE A 3 -5.54 -6.82 -14.76
C PHE A 3 -6.87 -7.33 -15.28
N ARG A 4 -7.26 -8.51 -14.81
CA ARG A 4 -8.51 -9.18 -15.19
C ARG A 4 -9.48 -9.14 -14.04
N ARG A 5 -10.76 -9.32 -14.36
CA ARG A 5 -11.81 -9.50 -13.34
C ARG A 5 -11.41 -10.62 -12.38
N GLY A 6 -11.48 -10.34 -11.08
CA GLY A 6 -11.09 -11.24 -9.99
C GLY A 6 -9.64 -11.11 -9.53
N ASP A 7 -8.78 -10.37 -10.24
CA ASP A 7 -7.42 -10.12 -9.79
C ASP A 7 -7.42 -9.28 -8.52
N LYS A 8 -6.61 -9.69 -7.54
CA LYS A 8 -6.34 -8.93 -6.32
C LYS A 8 -5.23 -7.91 -6.61
N ILE A 9 -5.48 -6.68 -6.23
CA ILE A 9 -4.60 -5.53 -6.47
C ILE A 9 -4.54 -4.64 -5.23
N GLU A 10 -3.65 -3.67 -5.27
CA GLU A 10 -3.68 -2.51 -4.39
C GLU A 10 -3.89 -1.24 -5.20
N VAL A 11 -4.76 -0.36 -4.71
CA VAL A 11 -4.98 0.98 -5.26
C VAL A 11 -4.16 1.98 -4.45
N CYS A 12 -3.36 2.77 -5.14
CA CYS A 12 -2.53 3.84 -4.58
C CYS A 12 -3.36 5.12 -4.61
N SER A 13 -3.73 5.66 -3.45
CA SER A 13 -4.47 6.91 -3.42
C SER A 13 -3.56 8.10 -3.75
N LYS A 14 -4.08 9.03 -4.54
CA LYS A 14 -3.43 10.31 -4.89
C LYS A 14 -4.16 11.50 -4.29
N GLU A 15 -5.23 11.24 -3.55
CA GLU A 15 -6.01 12.27 -2.91
C GLU A 15 -5.22 12.88 -1.75
N GLU A 16 -5.37 14.18 -1.56
CA GLU A 16 -4.73 14.89 -0.45
C GLU A 16 -5.19 14.27 0.88
N GLY A 17 -4.24 13.98 1.77
CA GLY A 17 -4.49 13.23 3.01
C GLY A 17 -4.38 11.71 2.88
N PHE A 18 -4.44 11.15 1.67
CA PHE A 18 -4.27 9.72 1.40
C PHE A 18 -3.03 9.39 0.57
N VAL A 19 -2.22 10.39 0.24
CA VAL A 19 -0.95 10.18 -0.47
C VAL A 19 -0.04 9.25 0.34
N GLY A 20 0.41 8.17 -0.29
CA GLY A 20 1.26 7.17 0.35
C GLY A 20 0.51 5.99 0.97
N SER A 21 -0.82 5.90 0.79
CA SER A 21 -1.61 4.74 1.19
C SER A 21 -1.90 3.79 0.01
N TYR A 22 -2.02 2.50 0.35
CA TYR A 22 -2.40 1.43 -0.56
C TYR A 22 -3.57 0.65 0.01
N TYR A 23 -4.67 0.59 -0.73
CA TYR A 23 -5.88 -0.12 -0.31
C TYR A 23 -6.07 -1.41 -1.11
N GLU A 24 -6.31 -2.51 -0.41
CA GLU A 24 -6.58 -3.80 -1.03
C GLU A 24 -7.91 -3.76 -1.79
N ALA A 25 -7.90 -4.17 -3.06
CA ALA A 25 -9.08 -4.21 -3.89
C ALA A 25 -9.08 -5.42 -4.83
N THR A 26 -10.26 -5.72 -5.40
CA THR A 26 -10.45 -6.73 -6.43
C THR A 26 -10.97 -6.07 -7.70
N VAL A 27 -10.41 -6.43 -8.85
CA VAL A 27 -10.90 -5.91 -10.14
C VAL A 27 -12.27 -6.52 -10.44
N VAL A 28 -13.28 -5.67 -10.62
CA VAL A 28 -14.65 -6.06 -10.99
C VAL A 28 -14.79 -6.10 -12.50
N SER A 29 -14.27 -5.08 -13.20
CA SER A 29 -14.30 -5.00 -14.65
C SER A 29 -13.25 -4.03 -15.19
N GLN A 30 -12.99 -4.10 -16.49
CA GLN A 30 -12.16 -3.13 -17.19
C GLN A 30 -13.07 -2.37 -18.15
N LEU A 31 -13.14 -1.04 -18.00
CA LEU A 31 -13.96 -0.19 -18.90
C LEU A 31 -13.19 0.18 -20.15
N ARG A 32 -11.91 0.51 -19.98
CA ARG A 32 -10.96 0.90 -21.04
C ARG A 32 -9.56 0.42 -20.65
N LYS A 33 -8.62 0.48 -21.59
CA LYS A 33 -7.24 0.02 -21.39
C LYS A 33 -6.57 0.62 -20.13
N ASP A 34 -6.96 1.85 -19.78
CA ASP A 34 -6.40 2.64 -18.68
C ASP A 34 -7.34 2.83 -17.49
N LEU A 35 -8.52 2.20 -17.48
CA LEU A 35 -9.54 2.38 -16.44
C LEU A 35 -10.14 1.05 -15.98
N TYR A 36 -10.10 0.83 -14.68
CA TYR A 36 -10.63 -0.35 -14.01
C TYR A 36 -11.73 0.05 -13.03
N VAL A 37 -12.76 -0.79 -12.93
CA VAL A 37 -13.70 -0.77 -11.81
C VAL A 37 -13.19 -1.75 -10.78
N VAL A 38 -13.01 -1.27 -9.56
CA VAL A 38 -12.43 -2.03 -8.45
C VAL A 38 -13.37 -1.98 -7.27
N GLN A 39 -13.41 -3.08 -6.52
CA GLN A 39 -14.15 -3.18 -5.27
C GLN A 39 -13.13 -3.29 -4.14
N TYR A 40 -13.17 -2.36 -3.19
CA TYR A 40 -12.26 -2.39 -2.05
C TYR A 40 -12.64 -3.51 -1.09
N LYS A 41 -11.63 -4.03 -0.39
CA LYS A 41 -11.80 -5.11 0.57
C LYS A 41 -12.28 -4.62 1.92
N ASN A 42 -11.76 -3.47 2.36
CA ASN A 42 -11.95 -2.95 3.72
C ASN A 42 -12.68 -1.58 3.75
N LEU A 43 -12.89 -0.93 2.60
CA LEU A 43 -13.63 0.34 2.51
C LEU A 43 -15.09 0.08 2.16
N LEU A 44 -15.97 0.92 2.70
CA LEU A 44 -17.43 0.82 2.58
C LEU A 44 -17.99 2.06 1.89
N GLU A 45 -19.17 1.94 1.30
CA GLU A 45 -19.90 3.07 0.69
C GLU A 45 -20.40 4.05 1.76
N ASP A 46 -20.25 5.36 1.52
CA ASP A 46 -20.66 6.43 2.45
C ASP A 46 -22.15 6.40 2.80
N ASN A 47 -22.98 5.90 1.89
CA ASN A 47 -24.42 5.83 2.05
C ASN A 47 -24.90 4.47 2.62
N ASN A 48 -23.99 3.51 2.77
CA ASN A 48 -24.30 2.15 3.19
C ASN A 48 -23.06 1.42 3.73
N ASP A 49 -22.84 1.51 5.04
CA ASP A 49 -21.75 0.85 5.77
C ASP A 49 -21.79 -0.70 5.71
N SER A 50 -22.72 -1.31 4.98
CA SER A 50 -22.76 -2.76 4.75
C SER A 50 -22.27 -3.18 3.37
N GLU A 51 -22.06 -2.23 2.46
CA GLU A 51 -21.63 -2.50 1.09
C GLU A 51 -20.19 -2.05 0.86
N PRO A 52 -19.33 -2.90 0.27
CA PRO A 52 -17.97 -2.51 -0.08
C PRO A 52 -17.96 -1.39 -1.12
N LEU A 53 -17.07 -0.41 -0.93
CA LEU A 53 -16.87 0.70 -1.85
C LEU A 53 -16.44 0.19 -3.24
N VAL A 54 -17.10 0.70 -4.29
CA VAL A 54 -16.74 0.43 -5.69
C VAL A 54 -16.38 1.70 -6.43
N GLU A 55 -15.17 1.77 -6.98
CA GLU A 55 -14.68 2.96 -7.68
C GLU A 55 -14.11 2.66 -9.05
N THR A 56 -14.02 3.70 -9.88
CA THR A 56 -13.29 3.66 -11.15
C THR A 56 -11.92 4.31 -10.97
N VAL A 57 -10.86 3.53 -11.13
CA VAL A 57 -9.46 3.94 -10.91
C VAL A 57 -8.64 3.82 -12.19
N ARG A 58 -7.56 4.61 -12.30
CA ARG A 58 -6.66 4.55 -13.46
C ARG A 58 -5.66 3.40 -13.35
N ALA A 59 -5.20 2.90 -14.50
CA ALA A 59 -4.15 1.88 -14.57
C ALA A 59 -2.84 2.31 -13.87
N GLY A 60 -2.57 3.61 -13.79
CA GLY A 60 -1.41 4.16 -13.07
C GLY A 60 -1.60 4.34 -11.56
N GLU A 61 -2.79 4.03 -11.03
CA GLU A 61 -3.10 4.03 -9.60
C GLU A 61 -3.14 2.61 -9.04
N VAL A 62 -3.00 1.58 -9.88
CA VAL A 62 -3.11 0.19 -9.46
C VAL A 62 -1.77 -0.54 -9.57
N ARG A 63 -1.49 -1.38 -8.58
CA ARG A 63 -0.36 -2.32 -8.58
C ARG A 63 -0.85 -3.71 -8.15
N PRO A 64 -0.14 -4.79 -8.49
CA PRO A 64 -0.43 -6.10 -7.92
C PRO A 64 -0.32 -6.05 -6.38
N VAL A 65 -0.81 -7.07 -5.69
CA VAL A 65 -0.49 -7.23 -4.26
C VAL A 65 1.00 -7.55 -4.12
N PRO A 66 1.75 -6.86 -3.23
CA PRO A 66 3.16 -7.12 -3.04
C PRO A 66 3.40 -8.53 -2.47
N PRO A 67 4.52 -9.18 -2.82
CA PRO A 67 4.89 -10.43 -2.19
C PRO A 67 5.09 -10.20 -0.69
N GLN A 68 4.57 -11.11 0.12
CA GLN A 68 4.83 -11.09 1.56
C GLN A 68 6.26 -11.55 1.81
N ILE A 69 7.13 -10.62 2.21
CA ILE A 69 8.49 -10.93 2.66
C ILE A 69 8.42 -11.08 4.18
N PRO A 70 8.68 -12.28 4.73
CA PRO A 70 8.75 -12.46 6.16
C PRO A 70 9.88 -11.59 6.73
N ALA A 71 9.54 -10.74 7.68
CA ALA A 71 10.49 -9.98 8.47
C ALA A 71 10.25 -10.30 9.94
N SER A 72 11.27 -10.84 10.62
CA SER A 72 11.20 -11.09 12.06
C SER A 72 11.50 -9.84 12.87
N GLU A 73 12.29 -8.92 12.31
CA GLU A 73 12.67 -7.65 12.92
C GLU A 73 12.88 -6.58 11.85
N PHE A 74 12.75 -5.31 12.24
CA PHE A 74 13.06 -4.16 11.40
C PHE A 74 14.19 -3.33 12.02
N GLY A 75 15.07 -2.82 11.18
CA GLY A 75 16.12 -1.88 11.57
C GLY A 75 15.62 -0.43 11.54
N LEU A 76 16.37 0.45 12.21
CA LEU A 76 16.15 1.89 12.12
C LEU A 76 16.24 2.35 10.65
N PHE A 77 15.31 3.20 10.22
CA PHE A 77 15.15 3.71 8.86
C PHE A 77 14.77 2.67 7.80
N ASP A 78 14.43 1.43 8.17
CA ASP A 78 13.83 0.52 7.20
C ASP A 78 12.48 1.06 6.76
N ALA A 79 12.26 1.07 5.45
CA ALA A 79 11.00 1.46 4.85
C ALA A 79 9.98 0.33 5.00
N VAL A 80 8.82 0.66 5.55
CA VAL A 80 7.74 -0.27 5.85
C VAL A 80 6.40 0.27 5.34
N ASP A 81 5.46 -0.64 5.12
CA ASP A 81 4.05 -0.25 5.10
C ASP A 81 3.43 -0.64 6.44
N ALA A 82 2.78 0.30 7.10
CA ALA A 82 1.98 0.07 8.30
C ALA A 82 0.50 -0.09 7.95
N PHE A 83 -0.13 -1.15 8.42
CA PHE A 83 -1.56 -1.34 8.22
C PHE A 83 -2.33 -0.47 9.21
N ASP A 84 -3.06 0.53 8.71
CA ASP A 84 -3.90 1.43 9.50
C ASP A 84 -5.01 2.06 8.66
N ASN A 85 -6.13 2.46 9.28
CA ASN A 85 -7.30 3.00 8.59
C ASN A 85 -7.63 2.23 7.29
N ASP A 86 -7.73 0.90 7.42
CA ASP A 86 -8.12 -0.02 6.35
C ASP A 86 -7.16 -0.14 5.14
N GLY A 87 -6.01 0.54 5.20
CA GLY A 87 -4.98 0.56 4.16
C GLY A 87 -3.57 0.34 4.69
N TRP A 88 -2.62 0.28 3.76
CA TRP A 88 -1.19 0.17 4.02
C TRP A 88 -0.51 1.51 3.77
N TRP A 89 0.13 2.08 4.79
CA TRP A 89 0.71 3.42 4.75
C TRP A 89 2.24 3.36 4.75
N VAL A 90 2.87 4.01 3.77
CA VAL A 90 4.33 4.08 3.69
C VAL A 90 4.89 4.91 4.84
N GLY A 91 5.83 4.32 5.57
CA GLY A 91 6.60 5.01 6.59
C GLY A 91 8.00 4.43 6.74
N ALA A 92 8.74 4.95 7.71
CA ALA A 92 10.07 4.48 8.05
C ALA A 92 10.15 4.18 9.55
N ILE A 93 10.87 3.11 9.92
CA ILE A 93 11.11 2.82 11.33
C ILE A 93 11.93 3.95 11.96
N SER A 94 11.41 4.57 13.02
CA SER A 94 12.10 5.60 13.79
C SER A 94 12.57 5.11 15.16
N GLY A 95 12.07 3.96 15.62
CA GLY A 95 12.50 3.37 16.88
C GLY A 95 11.82 2.04 17.17
N LYS A 96 12.23 1.42 18.29
CA LYS A 96 11.62 0.20 18.82
C LYS A 96 10.98 0.48 20.18
N LYS A 97 9.79 -0.07 20.40
CA LYS A 97 9.04 0.05 21.66
C LYS A 97 8.86 -1.34 22.27
N GLY A 98 9.75 -1.72 23.19
CA GLY A 98 9.72 -3.06 23.79
C GLY A 98 10.19 -4.15 22.83
N SER A 99 9.58 -5.35 22.89
CA SER A 99 10.00 -6.51 22.09
C SER A 99 9.37 -6.53 20.68
N ASP A 100 8.09 -6.18 20.57
CA ASP A 100 7.27 -6.54 19.41
C ASP A 100 6.69 -5.34 18.64
N ASP A 101 6.81 -4.13 19.19
CA ASP A 101 6.30 -2.90 18.58
C ASP A 101 7.44 -2.03 18.04
N TYR A 102 7.18 -1.36 16.92
CA TYR A 102 8.08 -0.39 16.30
C TYR A 102 7.38 0.94 16.11
N PHE A 103 8.10 2.02 16.36
CA PHE A 103 7.66 3.36 15.96
C PHE A 103 7.89 3.53 14.46
N VAL A 104 6.85 3.97 13.77
CA VAL A 104 6.85 4.30 12.35
C VAL A 104 6.63 5.79 12.22
N PHE A 105 7.54 6.46 11.52
CA PHE A 105 7.44 7.85 11.15
C PHE A 105 6.83 7.98 9.74
N PHE A 106 5.82 8.82 9.61
CA PHE A 106 5.13 9.12 8.35
C PHE A 106 5.56 10.48 7.83
N GLU A 107 6.36 10.51 6.75
CA GLU A 107 6.90 11.76 6.21
C GLU A 107 5.82 12.75 5.74
N THR A 108 4.67 12.24 5.28
CA THR A 108 3.57 13.06 4.75
C THR A 108 2.84 13.85 5.82
N THR A 109 2.70 13.30 7.03
CA THR A 109 1.97 13.95 8.14
C THR A 109 2.89 14.45 9.25
N GLY A 110 4.11 13.91 9.35
CA GLY A 110 5.05 14.16 10.45
C GLY A 110 4.73 13.35 11.71
N ASP A 111 3.77 12.42 11.65
CA ASP A 111 3.36 11.61 12.79
C ASP A 111 4.36 10.48 13.07
N GLU A 112 4.46 10.10 14.35
CA GLU A 112 5.19 8.92 14.80
C GLU A 112 4.26 8.04 15.64
N ILE A 113 4.00 6.82 15.16
CA ILE A 113 3.01 5.92 15.76
C ILE A 113 3.63 4.53 15.97
N ALA A 114 3.34 3.92 17.11
CA ALA A 114 3.80 2.56 17.41
C ALA A 114 2.83 1.51 16.84
N TYR A 115 3.36 0.57 16.07
CA TYR A 115 2.62 -0.58 15.54
C TYR A 115 3.29 -1.90 15.95
N PRO A 116 2.50 -2.96 16.21
CA PRO A 116 3.04 -4.30 16.38
C PRO A 116 3.59 -4.81 15.05
N VAL A 117 4.62 -5.66 15.11
CA VAL A 117 5.26 -6.28 13.93
C VAL A 117 4.26 -6.96 12.99
N SER A 118 3.13 -7.47 13.51
CA SER A 118 2.06 -8.11 12.73
C SER A 118 1.27 -7.16 11.83
N ARG A 119 1.34 -5.84 12.09
CA ARG A 119 0.74 -4.78 11.25
C ARG A 119 1.75 -4.10 10.34
N LEU A 120 2.99 -4.61 10.30
CA LEU A 120 4.06 -4.07 9.48
C LEU A 120 4.42 -5.07 8.38
N ARG A 121 4.78 -4.54 7.22
CA ARG A 121 5.42 -5.32 6.15
C ARG A 121 6.54 -4.51 5.52
N VAL A 122 7.49 -5.20 4.89
CA VAL A 122 8.55 -4.56 4.11
C VAL A 122 7.92 -3.73 2.98
N HIS A 123 8.27 -2.45 2.90
CA HIS A 123 7.82 -1.61 1.79
C HIS A 123 8.50 -2.03 0.48
N LEU A 124 7.70 -2.18 -0.57
CA LEU A 124 8.16 -2.44 -1.93
C LEU A 124 7.51 -1.47 -2.91
N ASP A 125 8.30 -1.00 -3.84
CA ASP A 125 7.85 -0.19 -4.96
C ASP A 125 7.53 -1.07 -6.17
N TRP A 126 6.46 -0.72 -6.89
CA TRP A 126 6.13 -1.35 -8.15
C TRP A 126 6.61 -0.49 -9.31
N VAL A 127 7.72 -0.87 -9.94
CA VAL A 127 8.38 -0.08 -11.00
C VAL A 127 8.63 -0.95 -12.23
N LYS A 128 8.22 -0.49 -13.40
CA LYS A 128 8.43 -1.18 -14.69
C LYS A 128 8.05 -2.69 -14.63
N ALA A 129 6.90 -2.97 -14.01
CA ALA A 129 6.37 -4.31 -13.80
C ALA A 129 7.24 -5.25 -12.93
N LYS A 130 8.00 -4.68 -11.98
CA LYS A 130 8.81 -5.42 -11.02
C LYS A 130 8.64 -4.84 -9.61
N TRP A 131 8.65 -5.72 -8.62
CA TRP A 131 8.78 -5.33 -7.22
C TRP A 131 10.25 -5.03 -6.93
N VAL A 132 10.51 -3.86 -6.37
CA VAL A 132 11.86 -3.42 -6.02
C VAL A 132 11.85 -2.86 -4.60
N SER A 133 12.91 -3.13 -3.85
CA SER A 133 13.07 -2.45 -2.56
C SER A 133 13.43 -0.98 -2.79
N PRO A 134 13.14 -0.09 -1.82
CA PRO A 134 13.53 1.31 -1.92
C PRO A 134 15.03 1.49 -2.16
N LYS A 135 15.88 0.63 -1.57
CA LYS A 135 17.33 0.62 -1.80
C LYS A 135 17.70 0.33 -3.26
N GLN A 136 16.95 -0.54 -3.94
CA GLN A 136 17.15 -0.90 -5.35
C GLN A 136 16.58 0.13 -6.31
N ARG A 137 15.50 0.83 -5.92
CA ARG A 137 14.82 1.82 -6.75
C ARG A 137 15.78 2.90 -7.26
N TRP A 138 16.65 3.43 -6.40
CA TRP A 138 17.66 4.45 -6.76
C TRP A 138 18.53 4.05 -7.97
N LEU A 139 18.80 2.76 -8.16
CA LEU A 139 19.63 2.26 -9.26
C LEU A 139 18.88 2.21 -10.60
N LEU A 140 17.54 2.21 -10.59
CA LEU A 140 16.70 2.03 -11.79
C LEU A 140 16.14 3.35 -12.36
N ILE A 141 16.25 4.46 -11.61
CA ILE A 141 15.80 5.79 -12.07
C ILE A 141 16.90 6.48 -12.90
N TYR A 142 18.17 6.14 -12.68
CA TYR A 142 19.34 6.75 -13.36
C TYR A 142 19.99 5.83 -14.41
N SER A 143 19.34 4.72 -14.76
CA SER A 143 19.78 3.74 -15.76
C SER A 143 18.99 3.83 -17.06
#